data_AF-A0A6S7IC88-F1
#
_entry.id   AF-A0A6S7IC88-F1
#
_cell.length_a   1.000
_cell.length_b   1.000
_cell.length_c   1.000
_cell.angle_alpha   90.00
_cell.angle_beta   90.00
_cell.angle_gamma   90.00
#
_symmetry.space_group_name_H-M   'P 1'
#
loop_
_entity.id
_entity.type
_entity.pdbx_description
1 polymer ?
#
loop_
_entity_poly.entity_id
_entity_poly.type
_entity_poly.pdbx_seq_one_letter_code
_entity_poly.pdbx_strand_id
1 'polypeptide(L)'
;MNDKCIDFHLGGDRSDISLNNILQFATCDEEVPLLGYENGVKPSTTFHEVAENKSFIPTANTCLLQITATNTISLEIALPDEETLFQLYDMAFLNAYFGRK
;
A
#
# COMPACT_ATOMS: atom_id res chain seq x y z
N MET A 1 3.93 -25.49 -3.80
CA MET A 1 4.72 -24.24 -3.75
C MET A 1 4.45 -23.51 -5.05
N ASN A 2 3.54 -22.54 -5.02
CA ASN A 2 3.32 -21.63 -6.13
C ASN A 2 3.33 -20.23 -5.52
N ASP A 3 4.51 -19.60 -5.53
CA ASP A 3 4.67 -18.19 -5.23
C ASP A 3 3.99 -17.41 -6.36
N LYS A 4 2.71 -17.11 -6.16
CA LYS A 4 2.04 -16.07 -6.94
C LYS A 4 2.52 -14.73 -6.40
N CYS A 5 3.64 -14.23 -6.92
CA CYS A 5 3.89 -12.80 -6.90
C CYS A 5 2.70 -12.12 -7.58
N ILE A 6 1.93 -11.36 -6.80
CA ILE A 6 0.87 -10.52 -7.34
C ILE A 6 1.59 -9.36 -8.03
N ASP A 7 1.51 -9.35 -9.35
CA ASP A 7 2.01 -8.28 -10.19
C ASP A 7 1.01 -7.11 -10.12
N PHE A 8 1.40 -5.99 -9.51
CA PHE A 8 0.61 -4.75 -9.53
C PHE A 8 0.68 -4.16 -10.95
N HIS A 9 -0.11 -4.73 -11.86
CA HIS A 9 -0.33 -4.11 -13.16
C HIS A 9 -1.06 -2.77 -12.96
N LEU A 10 -0.33 -1.67 -13.10
CA LEU A 10 -0.88 -0.30 -13.22
C LEU A 10 -1.63 -0.10 -14.57
N GLY A 11 -2.12 -1.17 -15.19
CA GLY A 11 -2.69 -1.20 -16.54
C GLY A 11 -4.21 -1.14 -16.60
N GLY A 12 -4.89 -0.85 -15.49
CA GLY A 12 -6.33 -0.56 -15.46
C GLY A 12 -6.58 0.95 -15.36
N ASP A 13 -7.68 1.44 -15.96
CA ASP A 13 -8.16 2.84 -16.06
C ASP A 13 -8.41 3.57 -14.71
N ARG A 14 -7.61 3.33 -13.68
CA ARG A 14 -7.75 3.96 -12.36
C ARG A 14 -6.98 5.28 -12.37
N SER A 15 -7.54 6.26 -13.06
CA SER A 15 -6.92 7.51 -13.50
C SER A 15 -6.37 8.43 -12.39
N ASP A 16 -6.69 8.17 -11.13
CA ASP A 16 -6.49 9.16 -10.06
C ASP A 16 -5.27 8.86 -9.17
N ILE A 17 -4.67 7.66 -9.26
CA ILE A 17 -3.49 7.31 -8.44
C ILE A 17 -2.20 7.26 -9.25
N SER A 18 -1.24 8.04 -8.77
CA SER A 18 0.13 7.99 -9.23
C SER A 18 1.02 7.20 -8.28
N LEU A 19 2.16 6.71 -8.77
CA LEU A 19 3.23 6.16 -7.93
C LEU A 19 3.66 7.17 -6.84
N ASN A 20 3.60 8.47 -7.14
CA ASN A 20 3.93 9.52 -6.18
C ASN A 20 2.99 9.51 -4.97
N ASN A 21 1.70 9.24 -5.15
CA ASN A 21 0.74 9.14 -4.03
C ASN A 21 1.12 7.99 -3.08
N ILE A 22 1.51 6.85 -3.65
CA ILE A 22 1.91 5.66 -2.88
C ILE A 22 3.24 5.91 -2.16
N LEU A 23 4.20 6.55 -2.84
CA LEU A 23 5.48 6.91 -2.25
C LEU A 23 5.29 7.91 -1.12
N GLN A 24 4.51 8.98 -1.32
CA GLN A 24 4.20 9.96 -0.27
C GLN A 24 3.54 9.30 0.93
N PHE A 25 2.61 8.37 0.71
CA PHE A 25 2.00 7.58 1.78
C PHE A 25 3.05 6.77 2.57
N ALA A 26 4.03 6.17 1.88
CA ALA A 26 5.09 5.38 2.51
C ALA A 26 6.18 6.22 3.18
N THR A 27 6.53 7.38 2.62
CA THR A 27 7.73 8.15 2.98
C THR A 27 7.43 9.46 3.71
N CYS A 28 6.19 9.94 3.65
CA CYS A 28 5.80 11.29 4.04
C CYS A 28 6.55 12.40 3.26
N ASP A 29 7.03 12.09 2.06
CA ASP A 29 7.82 13.01 1.24
C ASP A 29 7.26 13.07 -0.19
N GLU A 30 7.34 14.25 -0.81
CA GLU A 30 6.95 14.52 -2.19
C GLU A 30 8.15 14.45 -3.15
N GLU A 31 9.37 14.44 -2.62
CA GLU A 31 10.59 14.40 -3.40
C GLU A 31 11.29 13.04 -3.35
N VAL A 32 11.94 12.71 -4.46
CA VAL A 32 12.80 11.53 -4.54
C VAL A 32 14.14 11.86 -3.84
N PRO A 33 14.69 10.94 -3.02
CA PRO A 33 16.00 11.15 -2.40
C PRO A 33 17.11 11.43 -3.43
N LEU A 34 18.15 12.17 -3.02
CA LEU A 34 19.29 12.52 -3.90
C LEU A 34 19.96 11.31 -4.58
N LEU A 35 20.02 10.17 -3.89
CA LEU A 35 20.58 8.91 -4.44
C LEU A 35 19.51 7.99 -5.05
N GLY A 36 18.27 8.46 -5.16
CA GLY A 36 17.11 7.67 -5.57
C GLY A 36 16.71 6.61 -4.54
N TYR A 37 15.59 5.94 -4.83
CA TYR A 37 15.10 4.84 -3.99
C TYR A 37 15.86 3.51 -4.19
N GLU A 38 16.65 3.42 -5.25
CA GLU A 38 17.47 2.24 -5.53
C GLU A 38 18.77 2.24 -4.70
N ASN A 39 19.47 3.37 -4.64
CA ASN A 39 20.81 3.47 -4.05
C ASN A 39 20.85 4.21 -2.71
N GLY A 40 19.75 4.82 -2.26
CA GLY A 40 19.67 5.54 -1.00
C GLY A 40 18.73 4.87 0.00
N VAL A 41 17.45 5.22 -0.11
CA VAL A 41 16.41 4.80 0.83
C VAL A 41 15.46 3.87 0.10
N LYS A 42 15.17 2.68 0.61
CA LYS A 42 14.36 1.71 -0.11
C LYS A 42 13.01 1.49 0.58
N PRO A 43 11.92 2.12 0.08
CA PRO A 43 10.59 1.82 0.55
C PRO A 43 10.28 0.33 0.40
N SER A 44 9.53 -0.22 1.35
CA SER A 44 9.19 -1.63 1.37
C SER A 44 7.70 -1.84 1.62
N THR A 45 7.19 -2.98 1.19
CA THR A 45 5.80 -3.39 1.44
C THR A 45 5.81 -4.74 2.13
N THR A 46 5.06 -4.86 3.22
CA THR A 46 4.82 -6.13 3.91
C THR A 46 3.35 -6.45 3.95
N PHE A 47 3.07 -7.75 3.98
CA PHE A 47 1.72 -8.28 4.00
C PHE A 47 1.44 -8.98 5.33
N HIS A 48 0.28 -8.68 5.92
CA HIS A 48 -0.14 -9.29 7.17
C HIS A 48 -1.55 -9.86 7.05
N GLU A 49 -1.80 -10.93 7.79
CA GLU A 49 -3.12 -11.55 7.93
C GLU A 49 -4.07 -10.60 8.67
N VAL A 50 -5.30 -10.49 8.18
CA VAL A 50 -6.33 -9.68 8.81
C VAL A 50 -6.93 -10.46 9.96
N ALA A 51 -6.68 -10.00 11.19
CA ALA A 51 -7.41 -10.51 12.34
C ALA A 51 -8.91 -10.19 12.19
N GLU A 52 -9.78 -11.07 12.71
CA GLU A 52 -11.22 -10.82 12.82
C GLU A 52 -11.48 -9.39 13.33
N ASN A 53 -12.28 -8.62 12.59
CA ASN A 53 -12.62 -7.21 12.85
C ASN A 53 -11.56 -6.14 12.51
N LYS A 54 -10.52 -6.46 11.73
CA LYS A 54 -9.61 -5.44 11.17
C LYS A 54 -9.97 -5.06 9.73
N SER A 55 -9.64 -3.83 9.38
CA SER A 55 -9.87 -3.28 8.04
C SER A 55 -8.80 -3.74 7.05
N PHE A 56 -9.14 -3.83 5.77
CA PHE A 56 -8.20 -4.05 4.66
C PHE A 56 -7.51 -2.76 4.17
N ILE A 57 -7.71 -1.64 4.88
CA ILE A 57 -7.04 -0.36 4.57
C ILE A 57 -5.54 -0.50 4.89
N PRO A 58 -4.63 -0.26 3.93
CA PRO A 58 -3.21 -0.32 4.18
C PRO A 58 -2.79 0.80 5.13
N THR A 59 -1.73 0.55 5.88
CA THR A 59 -1.11 1.53 6.79
C THR A 59 0.35 1.72 6.42
N ALA A 60 0.98 2.79 6.88
CA ALA A 60 2.41 3.03 6.66
C ALA A 60 3.12 3.38 7.95
N ASN A 61 4.35 2.90 8.08
CA ASN A 61 5.34 3.42 9.01
C ASN A 61 6.36 4.25 8.21
N THR A 62 6.18 5.57 8.22
CA THR A 62 6.99 6.48 7.42
C THR A 62 8.42 6.60 7.91
N CYS A 63 8.67 6.39 9.21
CA CYS A 63 10.03 6.33 9.75
C CYS A 63 10.83 5.12 9.24
N LEU A 64 10.14 4.05 8.84
CA LEU A 64 10.75 2.85 8.26
C LEU A 64 10.55 2.76 6.73
N LEU A 65 9.85 3.73 6.15
CA LEU A 65 9.45 3.76 4.74
C LEU A 65 8.73 2.48 4.33
N GLN A 66 7.85 2.00 5.19
CA GLN A 66 7.24 0.69 5.07
C GLN A 66 5.72 0.81 4.96
N ILE A 67 5.16 0.26 3.89
CA ILE A 67 3.72 0.03 3.76
C ILE A 67 3.40 -1.35 4.34
N THR A 68 2.44 -1.37 5.25
CA THR A 68 1.78 -2.56 5.75
C THR A 68 0.45 -2.70 5.02
N ALA A 69 0.44 -3.56 4.00
CA ALA A 69 -0.79 -3.96 3.33
C ALA A 69 -1.36 -5.21 4.00
N THR A 70 -2.67 -5.32 3.99
CA THR A 70 -3.35 -6.53 4.43
C THR A 70 -3.51 -7.45 3.23
N ASN A 71 -2.85 -8.59 3.26
CA ASN A 71 -3.07 -9.64 2.28
C ASN A 71 -2.90 -10.95 3.02
N THR A 72 -4.02 -11.64 3.23
CA THR A 72 -4.21 -13.05 2.88
C THR A 72 -5.52 -13.56 3.47
N ILE A 73 -6.02 -14.58 2.76
CA ILE A 73 -7.07 -15.51 3.16
C ILE A 73 -6.67 -16.14 4.50
N SER A 74 -7.28 -15.71 5.59
CA SER A 74 -7.50 -16.66 6.69
C SER A 74 -8.40 -17.76 6.14
N LEU A 75 -8.26 -19.01 6.58
CA LEU A 75 -9.22 -20.07 6.26
C LEU A 75 -10.67 -19.64 6.55
N GLU A 76 -10.84 -18.64 7.41
CA GLU A 76 -12.12 -18.12 7.89
C GLU A 76 -12.53 -16.79 7.25
N ILE A 77 -11.59 -16.03 6.65
CA ILE A 77 -11.86 -14.68 6.12
C ILE A 77 -11.42 -14.59 4.66
N ALA A 78 -12.41 -14.48 3.77
CA ALA A 78 -12.18 -14.22 2.36
C ALA A 78 -11.71 -12.77 2.15
N LEU A 79 -10.82 -12.59 1.17
CA LEU A 79 -10.49 -11.28 0.65
C LEU A 79 -11.75 -10.65 0.02
N PRO A 80 -11.96 -9.33 0.13
CA PRO A 80 -12.94 -8.63 -0.70
C PRO A 80 -12.66 -8.89 -2.19
N ASP A 81 -13.66 -8.61 -3.03
CA ASP A 81 -13.43 -8.57 -4.47
C ASP A 81 -12.35 -7.53 -4.82
N GLU A 82 -11.73 -7.73 -5.98
CA GLU A 82 -10.61 -6.90 -6.43
C GLU A 82 -10.96 -5.42 -6.43
N GLU A 83 -12.14 -5.03 -6.93
CA GLU A 83 -12.59 -3.65 -7.00
C GLU A 83 -12.70 -3.02 -5.60
N THR A 84 -13.35 -3.69 -4.67
CA THR A 84 -13.49 -3.21 -3.28
C THR A 84 -12.14 -3.08 -2.59
N LEU A 85 -11.26 -4.07 -2.71
CA LEU A 85 -9.93 -4.04 -2.10
C LEU A 85 -9.13 -2.83 -2.61
N PHE A 86 -9.20 -2.64 -3.91
CA PHE A 86 -8.51 -1.58 -4.62
C PHE A 86 -9.11 -0.20 -4.35
N GLN A 87 -10.41 -0.05 -4.12
CA GLN A 87 -11.01 1.19 -3.61
C GLN A 87 -10.51 1.53 -2.19
N LEU A 88 -10.31 0.54 -1.32
CA LEU A 88 -9.76 0.76 0.02
C LEU A 88 -8.30 1.22 -0.03
N TYR A 89 -7.52 0.68 -0.97
CA TYR A 89 -6.14 1.10 -1.19
C TYR A 89 -6.10 2.53 -1.71
N ASP A 90 -7.01 2.87 -2.64
CA ASP A 90 -7.06 4.21 -3.17
C ASP A 90 -7.41 5.24 -2.12
N MET A 91 -8.37 4.89 -1.26
CA MET A 91 -8.74 5.73 -0.12
C MET A 91 -7.53 5.99 0.78
N ALA A 92 -6.69 4.99 1.05
CA ALA A 92 -5.49 5.19 1.86
C ALA A 92 -4.44 6.08 1.16
N PHE A 93 -4.16 5.81 -0.12
CA PHE A 93 -3.08 6.48 -0.85
C PHE A 93 -3.42 7.90 -1.29
N LEU A 94 -4.71 8.21 -1.53
CA LEU A 94 -5.16 9.56 -1.86
C LEU A 94 -5.41 10.42 -0.61
N ASN A 95 -5.50 9.81 0.56
CA ASN A 95 -5.70 10.56 1.79
C ASN A 95 -4.38 11.21 2.24
N ALA A 96 -4.09 12.40 1.70
CA ALA A 96 -2.94 13.20 2.12
C ALA A 96 -3.05 13.72 3.57
N TYR A 97 -4.14 13.41 4.29
CA TYR A 97 -4.45 13.91 5.63
C TYR A 97 -3.90 12.99 6.74
N PHE A 98 -2.62 12.60 6.66
CA PHE A 98 -1.96 11.93 7.78
C PHE A 98 -1.32 12.98 8.71
N GLY A 99 -1.95 13.23 9.87
CA GLY A 99 -1.30 13.89 11.01
C GLY A 99 -1.62 15.37 11.30
N ARG A 100 -2.61 15.99 10.64
CA ARG A 100 -3.13 17.30 11.08
C ARG A 100 -4.25 17.10 12.11
N LYS A 101 -4.00 17.53 13.35
CA LYS A 101 -5.00 17.70 14.42
C LYS A 101 -5.89 18.92 14.17
#